data_AF-A0A429G2V6-F1
#
_entry.id   AF-A0A429G2V6-F1
#
_cell.length_a   1.000
_cell.length_b   1.000
_cell.length_c   1.000
_cell.angle_alpha   90.00
_cell.angle_beta   90.00
_cell.angle_gamma   90.00
#
_symmetry.space_group_name_H-M   'P 1'
#
loop_
_entity.id
_entity.type
_entity.pdbx_description
1 polymer ?
#
loop_
_entity_poly.entity_id
_entity_poly.type
_entity_poly.pdbx_seq_one_letter_code
_entity_poly.pdbx_strand_id
1 'polypeptide(L)'
;MRSSRVRPARTLAAAVAAVLASAGLLAAPAAAAGPPPLHASPTPLLWPRSGLETVSATGPNDVWAAGYQGYQGIDWSIPMLGAGTIDVLPPKAVVTRWNGMFWQNYDIPGTGGDAVVTDIDAGSPTNVWAVGALHAFQDIMKHEPFVARWDGSRWHNVPLPGGCAPLDPEADATGAWLSCGKTVLRWQDGEWTRYDAGGHDGCCIGVTEISALPGGPAWAATTWGLVRWDGRAWSEIAELPQDVHWYRVTAVSDDEVWAAGTAPGGSGYRERVLYRWDGESWSEGPATPADGELIRTGDGTMWAVEGYWGGVHRFDGDAWTEVEVPVPDDGQITAATNVPGSPALWAVGKTRNVPVVLDNG
;
A
#
# COMPACT_ATOMS: atom_id res chain seq x y z
N MET A 1 -41.83 -78.08 66.37
CA MET A 1 -41.85 -76.70 65.81
C MET A 1 -40.43 -76.17 65.78
N ARG A 2 -40.08 -75.52 64.65
CA ARG A 2 -38.74 -75.06 64.23
C ARG A 2 -38.13 -74.01 65.18
N SER A 3 -36.81 -73.99 65.34
CA SER A 3 -35.94 -73.03 64.61
C SER A 3 -34.46 -73.21 64.96
N SER A 4 -33.65 -73.34 63.91
CA SER A 4 -32.19 -73.32 63.92
C SER A 4 -31.68 -71.88 63.84
N ARG A 5 -30.66 -71.54 64.62
CA ARG A 5 -29.92 -70.26 64.52
C ARG A 5 -28.80 -70.41 63.49
N VAL A 6 -28.82 -69.59 62.45
CA VAL A 6 -27.76 -69.46 61.44
C VAL A 6 -26.96 -68.17 61.70
N ARG A 7 -25.63 -68.26 61.61
CA ARG A 7 -24.66 -67.14 61.73
C ARG A 7 -24.65 -66.29 60.45
N PRO A 8 -24.35 -64.98 60.51
CA PRO A 8 -24.22 -64.16 59.30
C PRO A 8 -22.84 -64.32 58.67
N ALA A 9 -22.80 -64.49 57.34
CA ALA A 9 -21.61 -64.34 56.51
C ALA A 9 -21.56 -62.90 55.98
N ARG A 10 -20.40 -62.24 56.14
CA ARG A 10 -20.12 -60.91 55.57
C ARG A 10 -19.67 -61.09 54.12
N THR A 11 -20.42 -60.54 53.16
CA THR A 11 -20.00 -60.39 51.77
C THR A 11 -19.21 -59.09 51.59
N LEU A 12 -17.98 -59.19 51.10
CA LEU A 12 -17.21 -58.06 50.58
C LEU A 12 -17.71 -57.74 49.15
N ALA A 13 -18.16 -56.51 48.92
CA ALA A 13 -18.41 -55.99 47.58
C ALA A 13 -17.10 -55.35 47.05
N ALA A 14 -16.59 -55.86 45.93
CA ALA A 14 -15.50 -55.24 45.18
C ALA A 14 -16.09 -54.16 44.25
N ALA A 15 -15.67 -52.90 44.43
CA ALA A 15 -16.01 -51.81 43.54
C ALA A 15 -15.06 -51.81 42.34
N VAL A 16 -15.61 -51.93 41.13
CA VAL A 16 -14.89 -51.73 39.86
C VAL A 16 -14.99 -50.25 39.52
N ALA A 17 -13.87 -49.54 39.51
CA ALA A 17 -13.79 -48.16 39.03
C ALA A 17 -13.53 -48.17 37.52
N ALA A 18 -14.50 -47.69 36.74
CA ALA A 18 -14.31 -47.43 35.31
C ALA A 18 -13.67 -46.04 35.14
N VAL A 19 -12.46 -46.00 34.57
CA VAL A 19 -11.81 -44.76 34.15
C VAL A 19 -12.33 -44.41 32.75
N LEU A 20 -13.14 -43.36 32.65
CA LEU A 20 -13.53 -42.77 31.39
C LEU A 20 -12.42 -41.83 30.92
N ALA A 21 -11.71 -42.20 29.85
CA ALA A 21 -10.82 -41.31 29.14
C ALA A 21 -11.64 -40.38 28.24
N SER A 22 -11.86 -39.14 28.68
CA SER A 22 -12.37 -38.06 27.84
C SER A 22 -11.27 -37.61 26.89
N ALA A 23 -11.34 -38.06 25.63
CA ALA A 23 -10.61 -37.43 24.54
C ALA A 23 -11.25 -36.05 24.30
N GLY A 24 -10.64 -35.00 24.82
CA GLY A 24 -11.01 -33.64 24.46
C GLY A 24 -10.71 -33.42 22.99
N LEU A 25 -11.74 -33.23 22.16
CA LEU A 25 -11.56 -32.56 20.89
C LEU A 25 -11.09 -31.14 21.21
N LEU A 26 -9.80 -30.88 21.03
CA LEU A 26 -9.34 -29.52 20.84
C LEU A 26 -10.01 -29.03 19.56
N ALA A 27 -10.97 -28.12 19.70
CA ALA A 27 -11.48 -27.38 18.56
C ALA A 27 -10.26 -26.73 17.89
N ALA A 28 -10.01 -27.07 16.62
CA ALA A 28 -9.12 -26.28 15.80
C ALA A 28 -9.58 -24.81 15.90
N PRO A 29 -8.66 -23.83 15.98
CA PRO A 29 -9.06 -22.44 15.91
C PRO A 29 -9.93 -22.29 14.66
N ALA A 30 -11.12 -21.71 14.82
CA ALA A 30 -11.95 -21.39 13.67
C ALA A 30 -11.07 -20.56 12.74
N ALA A 31 -10.79 -21.08 11.54
CA ALA A 31 -10.14 -20.29 10.52
C ALA A 31 -10.93 -18.99 10.41
N ALA A 32 -10.28 -17.86 10.71
CA ALA A 32 -10.92 -16.57 10.59
C ALA A 32 -11.54 -16.52 9.19
N ALA A 33 -12.85 -16.24 9.12
CA ALA A 33 -13.49 -16.06 7.83
C ALA A 33 -12.69 -14.98 7.10
N GLY A 34 -12.18 -15.32 5.91
CA GLY A 34 -11.37 -14.39 5.14
C GLY A 34 -12.12 -13.07 4.89
N PRO A 35 -11.40 -11.98 4.61
CA PRO A 35 -12.00 -10.68 4.38
C PRO A 35 -13.09 -10.75 3.29
N PRO A 36 -14.15 -9.92 3.38
CA PRO A 36 -15.19 -9.90 2.36
C PRO A 36 -14.61 -9.66 0.96
N PRO A 37 -15.28 -10.13 -0.10
CA PRO A 37 -14.85 -9.85 -1.47
C PRO A 37 -14.96 -8.36 -1.80
N LEU A 38 -14.08 -7.86 -2.67
CA LEU A 38 -14.15 -6.52 -3.23
C LEU A 38 -15.43 -6.37 -4.07
N HIS A 39 -16.07 -5.22 -3.95
CA HIS A 39 -17.26 -4.86 -4.73
C HIS A 39 -17.16 -3.42 -5.21
N ALA A 40 -17.96 -3.08 -6.22
CA ALA A 40 -17.99 -1.72 -6.75
C ALA A 40 -18.55 -0.74 -5.71
N SER A 41 -17.80 0.35 -5.51
CA SER A 41 -18.14 1.45 -4.60
C SER A 41 -18.66 2.66 -5.39
N PRO A 42 -19.35 3.63 -4.76
CA PRO A 42 -19.67 4.89 -5.41
C PRO A 42 -18.40 5.57 -5.96
N THR A 43 -18.48 6.08 -7.18
CA THR A 43 -17.36 6.77 -7.83
C THR A 43 -17.49 8.29 -7.71
N PRO A 44 -16.36 9.03 -7.68
CA PRO A 44 -16.41 10.49 -7.72
C PRO A 44 -16.95 10.97 -9.06
N LEU A 45 -17.71 12.08 -9.02
CA LEU A 45 -18.15 12.74 -10.24
C LEU A 45 -16.99 13.52 -10.86
N LEU A 46 -16.35 12.92 -11.87
CA LEU A 46 -15.24 13.51 -12.61
C LEU A 46 -15.64 13.81 -14.05
N TRP A 47 -14.94 14.73 -14.70
CA TRP A 47 -15.09 14.91 -16.14
C TRP A 47 -14.66 13.64 -16.90
N PRO A 48 -15.25 13.36 -18.08
CA PRO A 48 -14.88 12.20 -18.88
C PRO A 48 -13.39 12.15 -19.18
N ARG A 49 -12.88 10.94 -19.48
CA ARG A 49 -11.44 10.67 -19.66
C ARG A 49 -10.68 11.08 -18.40
N SER A 50 -11.15 10.51 -17.30
CA SER A 50 -10.58 10.61 -15.97
C SER A 50 -10.10 9.25 -15.49
N GLY A 51 -9.19 9.30 -14.53
CA GLY A 51 -8.69 8.14 -13.83
C GLY A 51 -8.14 8.52 -12.47
N LEU A 52 -8.30 7.62 -11.51
CA LEU A 52 -7.62 7.70 -10.22
C LEU A 52 -6.33 6.89 -10.34
N GLU A 53 -5.23 7.46 -9.86
CA GLU A 53 -3.89 6.87 -9.91
C GLU A 53 -3.46 6.33 -8.56
N THR A 54 -3.99 6.89 -7.47
CA THR A 54 -3.52 6.66 -6.11
C THR A 54 -4.68 6.82 -5.12
N VAL A 55 -4.60 6.13 -3.97
CA VAL A 55 -5.56 6.20 -2.88
C VAL A 55 -4.86 6.01 -1.53
N SER A 56 -5.28 6.75 -0.51
CA SER A 56 -4.82 6.58 0.87
C SER A 56 -5.97 6.87 1.84
N ALA A 57 -6.05 6.14 2.94
CA ALA A 57 -7.16 6.23 3.90
C ALA A 57 -6.67 6.39 5.33
N THR A 58 -7.34 7.29 6.08
CA THR A 58 -7.14 7.41 7.54
C THR A 58 -8.28 6.76 8.33
N GLY A 59 -9.36 6.38 7.64
CA GLY A 59 -10.51 5.69 8.21
C GLY A 59 -11.61 5.44 7.18
N PRO A 60 -12.68 4.72 7.55
CA PRO A 60 -13.73 4.30 6.61
C PRO A 60 -14.53 5.47 6.02
N ASN A 61 -14.50 6.63 6.68
CA ASN A 61 -15.16 7.85 6.24
C ASN A 61 -14.15 8.94 5.84
N ASP A 62 -12.90 8.56 5.62
CA ASP A 62 -11.84 9.49 5.23
C ASP A 62 -10.83 8.79 4.32
N VAL A 63 -11.25 8.63 3.06
CA VAL A 63 -10.45 8.05 1.98
C VAL A 63 -10.17 9.13 0.95
N TRP A 64 -8.91 9.33 0.63
CA TRP A 64 -8.46 10.28 -0.39
C TRP A 64 -8.04 9.52 -1.62
N ALA A 65 -8.48 9.96 -2.78
CA ALA A 65 -8.03 9.44 -4.07
C ALA A 65 -7.64 10.60 -4.99
N ALA A 66 -6.65 10.38 -5.82
CA ALA A 66 -6.15 11.43 -6.70
C ALA A 66 -5.75 10.89 -8.07
N GLY A 67 -5.67 11.79 -9.06
CA GLY A 67 -5.33 11.43 -10.43
C GLY A 67 -5.57 12.59 -11.39
N TYR A 68 -6.29 12.31 -12.49
CA TYR A 68 -6.57 13.28 -13.54
C TYR A 68 -8.01 13.22 -14.07
N GLN A 69 -8.44 14.28 -14.74
CA GLN A 69 -9.73 14.36 -15.41
C GLN A 69 -9.75 15.28 -16.64
N GLY A 70 -10.75 15.07 -17.51
CA GLY A 70 -11.06 16.01 -18.60
C GLY A 70 -10.08 15.99 -19.77
N TYR A 71 -9.24 14.95 -19.87
CA TYR A 71 -8.29 14.80 -20.97
C TYR A 71 -9.00 14.67 -22.31
N GLN A 72 -8.67 15.48 -23.30
CA GLN A 72 -9.14 15.29 -24.68
C GLN A 72 -7.98 15.32 -25.65
N GLY A 73 -7.73 14.17 -26.27
CA GLY A 73 -6.80 14.04 -27.39
C GLY A 73 -7.52 13.54 -28.64
N ILE A 74 -7.16 14.10 -29.79
CA ILE A 74 -7.50 13.58 -31.12
C ILE A 74 -6.36 12.67 -31.56
N ASP A 75 -6.62 11.37 -31.58
CA ASP A 75 -5.72 10.40 -32.19
C ASP A 75 -5.82 10.52 -33.71
N TRP A 76 -4.72 10.86 -34.36
CA TRP A 76 -4.60 10.79 -35.81
C TRP A 76 -3.61 9.67 -36.13
N SER A 77 -4.11 8.65 -36.79
CA SER A 77 -3.31 7.53 -37.26
C SER A 77 -3.49 7.43 -38.76
N ILE A 78 -2.42 7.67 -39.52
CA ILE A 78 -2.41 7.55 -40.98
C ILE A 78 -1.45 6.41 -41.37
N PRO A 79 -1.93 5.32 -41.99
CA PRO A 79 -1.08 4.20 -42.38
C PRO A 79 0.15 4.67 -43.17
N MET A 80 1.33 4.16 -42.78
CA MET A 80 2.65 4.53 -43.33
C MET A 80 3.13 5.98 -43.10
N LEU A 81 2.28 6.91 -42.64
CA LEU A 81 2.65 8.31 -42.39
C LEU A 81 2.80 8.64 -40.91
N GLY A 82 2.48 7.69 -40.03
CA GLY A 82 2.66 7.78 -38.59
C GLY A 82 1.34 7.81 -37.82
N ALA A 83 1.48 7.77 -36.51
CA ALA A 83 0.39 7.91 -35.56
C ALA A 83 0.81 8.92 -34.50
N GLY A 84 -0.15 9.66 -33.96
CA GLY A 84 0.07 10.61 -32.88
C GLY A 84 -1.24 11.06 -32.26
N THR A 85 -1.17 11.59 -31.04
CA THR A 85 -2.32 12.24 -30.40
C THR A 85 -2.06 13.74 -30.33
N ILE A 86 -3.05 14.54 -30.73
CA ILE A 86 -3.05 15.98 -30.52
C ILE A 86 -3.92 16.25 -29.29
N ASP A 87 -3.32 16.76 -28.23
CA ASP A 87 -4.01 17.11 -27.00
C ASP A 87 -4.75 18.44 -27.18
N VAL A 88 -6.07 18.34 -27.32
CA VAL A 88 -6.98 19.48 -27.48
C VAL A 88 -7.26 20.11 -26.11
N LEU A 89 -7.44 19.28 -25.09
CA LEU A 89 -7.53 19.69 -23.70
C LEU A 89 -6.58 18.82 -22.88
N PRO A 90 -5.53 19.39 -22.27
CA PRO A 90 -4.67 18.63 -21.39
C PRO A 90 -5.46 18.18 -20.14
N PRO A 91 -5.05 17.07 -19.50
CA PRO A 91 -5.69 16.60 -18.28
C PRO A 91 -5.54 17.62 -17.16
N LYS A 92 -6.52 17.66 -16.27
CA LYS A 92 -6.47 18.43 -15.03
C LYS A 92 -6.29 17.50 -13.85
N ALA A 93 -5.43 17.90 -12.92
CA ALA A 93 -5.27 17.21 -11.65
C ALA A 93 -6.62 17.15 -10.92
N VAL A 94 -6.87 16.05 -10.23
CA VAL A 94 -8.00 15.93 -9.32
C VAL A 94 -7.57 15.28 -8.03
N VAL A 95 -8.10 15.81 -6.92
CA VAL A 95 -8.11 15.15 -5.62
C VAL A 95 -9.54 15.08 -5.14
N THR A 96 -9.93 13.94 -4.61
CA THR A 96 -11.27 13.70 -4.10
C THR A 96 -11.22 12.98 -2.76
N ARG A 97 -12.19 13.26 -1.90
CA ARG A 97 -12.29 12.72 -0.54
C ARG A 97 -13.65 12.08 -0.32
N TRP A 98 -13.66 10.82 0.10
CA TRP A 98 -14.83 10.12 0.59
C TRP A 98 -15.10 10.51 2.04
N ASN A 99 -16.35 10.88 2.34
CA ASN A 99 -16.77 11.28 3.70
C ASN A 99 -17.67 10.26 4.40
N GLY A 100 -17.79 9.04 3.85
CA GLY A 100 -18.74 8.02 4.32
C GLY A 100 -20.08 7.99 3.56
N MET A 101 -20.36 9.01 2.74
CA MET A 101 -21.61 9.10 1.98
C MET A 101 -21.41 9.46 0.51
N PHE A 102 -20.50 10.40 0.22
CA PHE A 102 -20.20 10.83 -1.13
C PHE A 102 -18.76 11.31 -1.24
N TRP A 103 -18.27 11.31 -2.47
CA TRP A 103 -17.00 11.90 -2.84
C TRP A 103 -17.13 13.41 -3.03
N GLN A 104 -16.19 14.16 -2.43
CA GLN A 104 -16.07 15.59 -2.62
C GLN A 104 -14.74 15.91 -3.30
N ASN A 105 -14.80 16.65 -4.40
CA ASN A 105 -13.61 17.06 -5.15
C ASN A 105 -12.99 18.34 -4.56
N TYR A 106 -11.68 18.41 -4.60
CA TYR A 106 -10.87 19.53 -4.12
C TYR A 106 -9.87 19.94 -5.20
N ASP A 107 -9.65 21.26 -5.30
CA ASP A 107 -8.66 21.83 -6.21
C ASP A 107 -7.32 22.02 -5.49
N ILE A 108 -6.23 21.65 -6.15
CA ILE A 108 -4.88 22.03 -5.74
C ILE A 108 -4.56 23.39 -6.38
N PRO A 109 -4.09 24.39 -5.61
CA PRO A 109 -3.69 25.67 -6.18
C PRO A 109 -2.66 25.52 -7.30
N GLY A 110 -2.84 26.22 -8.43
CA GLY A 110 -1.86 26.21 -9.52
C GLY A 110 -1.89 24.99 -10.45
N THR A 111 -2.77 24.00 -10.23
CA THR A 111 -2.91 22.81 -11.08
C THR A 111 -4.12 22.87 -12.04
N GLY A 112 -4.61 24.07 -12.36
CA GLY A 112 -5.82 24.26 -13.18
C GLY A 112 -5.69 23.96 -14.69
N GLY A 113 -4.51 23.54 -15.13
CA GLY A 113 -4.15 23.21 -16.51
C GLY A 113 -3.65 21.77 -16.64
N ASP A 114 -2.65 21.55 -17.51
CA ASP A 114 -1.98 20.27 -17.72
C ASP A 114 -1.31 19.79 -16.44
N ALA A 115 -1.96 18.89 -15.72
CA ALA A 115 -1.50 18.39 -14.44
C ALA A 115 -2.07 17.01 -14.13
N VAL A 116 -1.30 16.22 -13.39
CA VAL A 116 -1.73 14.94 -12.82
C VAL A 116 -1.18 14.82 -11.40
N VAL A 117 -1.99 14.32 -10.48
CA VAL A 117 -1.50 13.84 -9.18
C VAL A 117 -1.12 12.38 -9.37
N THR A 118 0.13 12.04 -9.07
CA THR A 118 0.65 10.69 -9.24
C THR A 118 0.59 9.89 -7.96
N ASP A 119 0.72 10.56 -6.81
CA ASP A 119 0.66 9.89 -5.52
C ASP A 119 0.07 10.79 -4.41
N ILE A 120 -0.57 10.15 -3.42
CA ILE A 120 -1.22 10.80 -2.29
C ILE A 120 -1.08 9.92 -1.04
N ASP A 121 -0.67 10.52 0.06
CA ASP A 121 -0.68 9.84 1.35
C ASP A 121 -1.32 10.68 2.46
N ALA A 122 -2.17 10.02 3.23
CA ALA A 122 -2.99 10.59 4.28
C ALA A 122 -2.55 10.04 5.65
N GLY A 123 -1.68 10.77 6.34
CA GLY A 123 -1.26 10.44 7.70
C GLY A 123 -2.30 10.83 8.77
N SER A 124 -3.18 11.79 8.45
CA SER A 124 -4.33 12.16 9.31
C SER A 124 -5.38 12.97 8.52
N PRO A 125 -6.60 13.16 9.07
CA PRO A 125 -7.63 14.00 8.43
C PRO A 125 -7.23 15.45 8.13
N THR A 126 -6.13 15.92 8.73
CA THR A 126 -5.60 17.28 8.62
C THR A 126 -4.15 17.34 8.12
N ASN A 127 -3.57 16.21 7.72
CA ASN A 127 -2.23 16.14 7.15
C ASN A 127 -2.23 15.10 6.03
N VAL A 128 -2.46 15.59 4.82
CA VAL A 128 -2.45 14.78 3.59
C VAL A 128 -1.49 15.42 2.63
N TRP A 129 -0.67 14.63 1.96
CA TRP A 129 0.35 15.07 1.04
C TRP A 129 0.10 14.49 -0.33
N ALA A 130 0.16 15.34 -1.36
CA ALA A 130 0.00 14.93 -2.75
C ALA A 130 1.21 15.40 -3.54
N VAL A 131 1.70 14.53 -4.42
CA VAL A 131 2.78 14.83 -5.37
C VAL A 131 2.31 14.58 -6.79
N GLY A 132 2.90 15.27 -7.74
CA GLY A 132 2.55 15.12 -9.14
C GLY A 132 3.38 15.98 -10.06
N ALA A 133 2.93 16.07 -11.30
CA ALA A 133 3.59 16.82 -12.35
C ALA A 133 2.61 17.75 -13.07
N LEU A 134 3.07 18.96 -13.34
CA LEU A 134 2.52 19.88 -14.32
C LEU A 134 3.16 19.60 -15.69
N HIS A 135 2.44 19.94 -16.76
CA HIS A 135 2.87 19.76 -18.14
C HIS A 135 3.22 18.30 -18.49
N ALA A 136 2.60 17.34 -17.79
CA ALA A 136 2.96 15.93 -17.82
C ALA A 136 2.67 15.23 -19.18
N PHE A 137 1.86 15.87 -20.02
CA PHE A 137 1.48 15.35 -21.34
C PHE A 137 2.03 16.21 -22.48
N GLN A 138 2.86 17.19 -22.16
CA GLN A 138 3.67 17.93 -23.14
C GLN A 138 5.01 17.20 -23.39
N ASP A 139 6.00 17.94 -23.88
CA ASP A 139 7.38 17.45 -23.98
C ASP A 139 7.89 17.04 -22.59
N ILE A 140 8.47 15.84 -22.49
CA ILE A 140 9.07 15.29 -21.27
C ILE A 140 10.06 16.23 -20.60
N MET A 141 10.70 17.10 -21.39
CA MET A 141 11.65 18.12 -20.90
C MET A 141 10.98 19.28 -20.16
N LYS A 142 9.65 19.38 -20.17
CA LYS A 142 8.85 20.43 -19.52
C LYS A 142 8.10 19.97 -18.29
N HIS A 143 8.27 18.71 -17.88
CA HIS A 143 7.61 18.19 -16.69
C HIS A 143 8.08 19.00 -15.47
N GLU A 144 7.12 19.63 -14.79
CA GLU A 144 7.38 20.45 -13.61
C GLU A 144 6.75 19.77 -12.39
N PRO A 145 7.56 19.23 -11.46
CA PRO A 145 7.03 18.57 -10.28
C PRO A 145 6.38 19.57 -9.32
N PHE A 146 5.35 19.12 -8.62
CA PHE A 146 4.75 19.88 -7.53
C PHE A 146 4.49 19.00 -6.30
N VAL A 147 4.41 19.66 -5.14
CA VAL A 147 3.96 19.07 -3.88
C VAL A 147 2.87 19.95 -3.31
N ALA A 148 1.81 19.33 -2.82
CA ALA A 148 0.74 20.00 -2.11
C ALA A 148 0.46 19.32 -0.77
N ARG A 149 0.05 20.12 0.21
CA ARG A 149 -0.32 19.68 1.55
C ARG A 149 -1.72 20.15 1.90
N TRP A 150 -2.55 19.24 2.38
CA TRP A 150 -3.83 19.52 3.02
C TRP A 150 -3.61 19.83 4.51
N ASP A 151 -4.18 20.94 4.97
CA ASP A 151 -4.07 21.39 6.38
C ASP A 151 -5.31 21.09 7.24
N GLY A 152 -6.27 20.31 6.73
CA GLY A 152 -7.58 20.11 7.34
C GLY A 152 -8.69 20.97 6.76
N SER A 153 -8.36 22.01 6.01
CA SER A 153 -9.32 22.96 5.44
C SER A 153 -9.11 23.28 3.97
N ARG A 154 -7.85 23.34 3.51
CA ARG A 154 -7.50 23.61 2.12
C ARG A 154 -6.13 23.02 1.75
N TRP A 155 -5.93 22.86 0.45
CA TRP A 155 -4.64 22.52 -0.12
C TRP A 155 -3.73 23.75 -0.22
N HIS A 156 -2.45 23.56 0.09
CA HIS A 156 -1.38 24.53 -0.09
C HIS A 156 -0.27 23.93 -0.92
N ASN A 157 0.28 24.70 -1.85
CA ASN A 157 1.51 24.29 -2.52
C ASN A 157 2.68 24.43 -1.56
N VAL A 158 3.54 23.41 -1.53
CA VAL A 158 4.76 23.41 -0.73
C VAL A 158 5.94 23.54 -1.70
N PRO A 159 6.70 24.65 -1.65
CA PRO A 159 7.84 24.84 -2.54
C PRO A 159 8.88 23.73 -2.34
N LEU A 160 9.31 23.12 -3.44
CA LEU A 160 10.35 22.10 -3.45
C LEU A 160 11.75 22.73 -3.51
N PRO A 161 12.77 22.11 -2.87
CA PRO A 161 14.15 22.39 -3.19
C PRO A 161 14.43 22.13 -4.69
N GLY A 162 15.21 23.00 -5.33
CA GLY A 162 15.49 22.91 -6.77
C GLY A 162 16.16 21.58 -7.17
N GLY A 163 15.81 21.07 -8.35
CA GLY A 163 16.36 19.81 -8.89
C GLY A 163 15.72 18.54 -8.30
N CYS A 164 14.57 18.67 -7.64
CA CYS A 164 13.83 17.58 -7.05
C CYS A 164 12.61 17.20 -7.89
N ALA A 165 12.45 15.91 -8.20
CA ALA A 165 11.20 15.32 -8.66
C ALA A 165 10.71 14.39 -7.53
N PRO A 166 9.75 14.83 -6.71
CA PRO A 166 9.32 14.10 -5.53
C PRO A 166 8.43 12.92 -5.91
N LEU A 167 8.62 11.80 -5.24
CA LEU A 167 7.76 10.62 -5.29
C LEU A 167 7.50 10.14 -3.85
N ASP A 168 6.59 9.18 -3.70
CA ASP A 168 6.30 8.45 -2.46
C ASP A 168 6.16 9.36 -1.23
N PRO A 169 5.16 10.27 -1.22
CA PRO A 169 4.84 11.00 -0.01
C PRO A 169 4.46 10.03 1.10
N GLU A 170 5.08 10.18 2.25
CA GLU A 170 4.76 9.41 3.45
C GLU A 170 4.49 10.39 4.59
N ALA A 171 3.21 10.65 4.84
CA ALA A 171 2.73 11.59 5.83
C ALA A 171 2.73 10.95 7.22
N ASP A 172 3.30 11.65 8.20
CA ASP A 172 3.23 11.23 9.59
C ASP A 172 2.54 12.27 10.47
N ALA A 173 2.57 12.06 11.79
CA ALA A 173 1.91 12.93 12.76
C ALA A 173 2.43 14.38 12.77
N THR A 174 3.63 14.65 12.23
CA THR A 174 4.31 15.95 12.34
C THR A 174 4.62 16.60 10.99
N GLY A 175 4.64 15.82 9.91
CA GLY A 175 5.05 16.30 8.61
C GLY A 175 4.91 15.24 7.53
N ALA A 176 5.89 15.15 6.64
CA ALA A 176 5.98 14.09 5.64
C ALA A 176 7.42 13.82 5.21
N TRP A 177 7.66 12.60 4.75
CA TRP A 177 8.82 12.23 3.97
C TRP A 177 8.47 12.23 2.48
N LEU A 178 9.46 12.49 1.63
CA LEU A 178 9.35 12.33 0.18
C LEU A 178 10.65 11.72 -0.34
N SER A 179 10.54 10.84 -1.33
CA SER A 179 11.69 10.42 -2.12
C SER A 179 12.01 11.50 -3.16
N CYS A 180 13.29 11.73 -3.44
CA CYS A 180 13.74 12.78 -4.35
C CYS A 180 15.02 12.33 -5.05
N GLY A 181 14.87 11.48 -6.08
CA GLY A 181 15.98 10.84 -6.77
C GLY A 181 16.87 10.04 -5.81
N LYS A 182 18.06 10.57 -5.49
CA LYS A 182 19.07 9.92 -4.64
C LYS A 182 18.91 10.17 -3.14
N THR A 183 17.88 10.88 -2.73
CA THR A 183 17.77 11.40 -1.36
C THR A 183 16.36 11.31 -0.84
N VAL A 184 16.26 11.34 0.47
CA VAL A 184 15.00 11.48 1.17
C VAL A 184 14.89 12.91 1.69
N LEU A 185 13.75 13.55 1.44
CA LEU A 185 13.41 14.85 2.00
C LEU A 185 12.48 14.67 3.19
N ARG A 186 12.68 15.48 4.23
CA ARG A 186 11.80 15.58 5.39
C ARG A 186 11.21 16.98 5.46
N TRP A 187 9.89 17.08 5.49
CA TRP A 187 9.21 18.31 5.84
C TRP A 187 8.80 18.29 7.30
N GLN A 188 9.27 19.26 8.09
CA GLN A 188 8.83 19.51 9.46
C GLN A 188 8.87 21.01 9.72
N ASP A 189 7.92 21.52 10.51
CA ASP A 189 7.91 22.90 11.00
C ASP A 189 8.04 24.00 9.93
N GLY A 190 7.61 23.72 8.69
CA GLY A 190 7.66 24.68 7.60
C GLY A 190 8.95 24.65 6.77
N GLU A 191 9.84 23.69 7.02
CA GLU A 191 11.14 23.60 6.36
C GLU A 191 11.45 22.19 5.83
N TRP A 192 12.18 22.14 4.72
CA TRP A 192 12.73 20.91 4.15
C TRP A 192 14.12 20.63 4.69
N THR A 193 14.32 19.43 5.23
CA THR A 193 15.66 18.88 5.50
C THR A 193 15.95 17.76 4.51
N ARG A 194 17.16 17.76 3.92
CA ARG A 194 17.60 16.75 2.96
C ARG A 194 18.51 15.75 3.66
N TYR A 195 18.21 14.47 3.48
CA TYR A 195 19.02 13.36 3.98
C TYR A 195 19.55 12.51 2.83
N ASP A 196 20.74 11.97 3.02
CA ASP A 196 21.26 10.90 2.17
C ASP A 196 20.47 9.62 2.48
N ALA A 197 20.05 8.90 1.44
CA ALA A 197 19.30 7.65 1.56
C ALA A 197 20.23 6.43 1.79
N GLY A 198 21.32 6.63 2.54
CA GLY A 198 22.32 5.59 2.80
C GLY A 198 23.23 5.27 1.60
N GLY A 199 23.61 6.28 0.82
CA GLY A 199 24.32 6.04 -0.43
C GLY A 199 25.78 5.61 -0.33
N HIS A 200 26.19 4.74 -1.27
CA HIS A 200 27.57 4.29 -1.48
C HIS A 200 28.15 4.87 -2.79
N ASP A 201 29.35 5.44 -2.71
CA ASP A 201 30.28 5.72 -3.82
C ASP A 201 29.72 6.39 -5.10
N GLY A 202 28.79 7.35 -4.96
CA GLY A 202 28.49 8.33 -6.01
C GLY A 202 27.69 7.83 -7.24
N CYS A 203 27.29 6.55 -7.29
CA CYS A 203 26.50 6.01 -8.40
C CYS A 203 24.98 6.26 -8.23
N CYS A 204 24.17 5.81 -9.18
CA CYS A 204 22.72 6.07 -9.24
C CYS A 204 22.01 5.36 -8.09
N ILE A 205 21.51 6.12 -7.11
CA ILE A 205 20.61 5.60 -6.09
C ILE A 205 19.23 6.13 -6.44
N GLY A 206 18.28 5.24 -6.64
CA GLY A 206 16.86 5.57 -6.56
C GLY A 206 16.36 5.09 -5.20
N VAL A 207 15.69 5.97 -4.47
CA VAL A 207 14.73 5.54 -3.45
C VAL A 207 13.46 5.14 -4.20
N THR A 208 12.97 3.92 -3.96
CA THR A 208 11.83 3.35 -4.68
C THR A 208 10.55 3.34 -3.87
N GLU A 209 10.65 3.32 -2.54
CA GLU A 209 9.52 3.43 -1.62
C GLU A 209 10.04 3.88 -0.25
N ILE A 210 9.19 4.60 0.48
CA ILE A 210 9.40 4.96 1.88
C ILE A 210 8.16 4.50 2.64
N SER A 211 8.36 3.89 3.81
CA SER A 211 7.27 3.60 4.74
C SER A 211 7.68 4.01 6.15
N ALA A 212 6.87 4.84 6.80
CA ALA A 212 7.19 5.46 8.07
C ALA A 212 6.08 5.24 9.09
N LEU A 213 6.47 4.83 10.30
CA LEU A 213 5.50 4.74 11.39
C LEU A 213 5.23 6.13 11.97
N PRO A 214 3.99 6.42 12.38
CA PRO A 214 3.65 7.70 13.01
C PRO A 214 4.53 8.02 14.22
N GLY A 215 5.42 9.00 14.09
CA GLY A 215 6.36 9.41 15.15
C GLY A 215 7.43 8.36 15.50
N GLY A 216 7.56 7.32 14.67
CA GLY A 216 8.44 6.18 14.89
C GLY A 216 9.59 6.10 13.88
N PRO A 217 10.23 4.93 13.77
CA PRO A 217 11.20 4.67 12.71
C PRO A 217 10.56 4.72 11.32
N ALA A 218 11.42 4.91 10.32
CA ALA A 218 11.06 4.85 8.92
C ALA A 218 12.01 3.92 8.18
N TRP A 219 11.53 3.32 7.10
CA TRP A 219 12.29 2.46 6.21
C TRP A 219 12.18 2.96 4.79
N ALA A 220 13.23 2.74 4.01
CA ALA A 220 13.21 3.06 2.59
C ALA A 220 13.90 1.95 1.80
N ALA A 221 13.24 1.51 0.74
CA ALA A 221 13.84 0.64 -0.26
C ALA A 221 14.68 1.50 -1.22
N THR A 222 15.91 1.07 -1.48
CA THR A 222 16.83 1.78 -2.37
C THR A 222 17.46 0.81 -3.35
N THR A 223 18.06 1.34 -4.42
CA THR A 223 18.84 0.57 -5.39
C THR A 223 19.92 -0.31 -4.73
N TRP A 224 20.44 0.06 -3.55
CA TRP A 224 21.59 -0.58 -2.91
C TRP A 224 21.27 -1.28 -1.59
N GLY A 225 19.99 -1.41 -1.24
CA GLY A 225 19.60 -2.04 0.01
C GLY A 225 18.36 -1.44 0.63
N LEU A 226 17.91 -2.08 1.71
CA LEU A 226 16.91 -1.52 2.61
C LEU A 226 17.63 -0.69 3.68
N VAL A 227 17.22 0.57 3.84
CA VAL A 227 17.76 1.47 4.86
C VAL A 227 16.71 1.79 5.92
N ARG A 228 17.16 2.00 7.15
CA ARG A 228 16.33 2.38 8.30
C ARG A 228 16.75 3.74 8.83
N TRP A 229 15.76 4.55 9.17
CA TRP A 229 15.93 5.80 9.90
C TRP A 229 15.91 5.53 11.41
N ASP A 230 16.98 5.95 12.11
CA ASP A 230 17.13 5.79 13.56
C ASP A 230 16.72 7.03 14.38
N GLY A 231 16.17 8.05 13.72
CA GLY A 231 15.89 9.37 14.31
C GLY A 231 16.94 10.43 13.98
N ARG A 232 18.10 10.05 13.42
CA ARG A 232 19.20 10.97 13.07
C ARG A 232 19.79 10.73 11.69
N ALA A 233 19.92 9.47 11.27
CA ALA A 233 20.51 9.09 10.00
C ALA A 233 19.81 7.87 9.40
N TRP A 234 19.88 7.76 8.07
CA TRP A 234 19.52 6.55 7.35
C TRP A 234 20.74 5.62 7.31
N SER A 235 20.54 4.36 7.70
CA SER A 235 21.59 3.33 7.68
C SER A 235 21.09 2.02 7.08
N GLU A 236 21.94 1.35 6.32
CA GLU A 236 21.66 0.04 5.70
C GLU A 236 21.43 -1.06 6.76
N ILE A 237 20.51 -1.97 6.47
CA ILE A 237 20.22 -3.13 7.33
C ILE A 237 21.13 -4.29 6.91
N ALA A 238 22.21 -4.51 7.66
CA ALA A 238 23.25 -5.49 7.34
C ALA A 238 22.80 -6.97 7.41
N GLU A 239 21.66 -7.26 8.04
CA GLU A 239 21.12 -8.62 8.16
C GLU A 239 20.49 -9.14 6.86
N LEU A 240 20.13 -8.24 5.95
CA LEU A 240 19.50 -8.60 4.68
C LEU A 240 20.54 -8.91 3.59
N PRO A 241 20.20 -9.78 2.62
CA PRO A 241 21.08 -10.06 1.49
C PRO A 241 21.39 -8.82 0.66
N GLN A 242 22.67 -8.61 0.32
CA GLN A 242 23.13 -7.43 -0.42
C GLN A 242 22.97 -7.53 -1.95
N ASP A 243 22.71 -8.71 -2.49
CA ASP A 243 22.50 -8.94 -3.92
C ASP A 243 21.01 -8.87 -4.33
N VAL A 244 20.11 -8.66 -3.37
CA VAL A 244 18.69 -8.41 -3.60
C VAL A 244 18.46 -6.96 -4.00
N HIS A 245 17.68 -6.77 -5.07
CA HIS A 245 17.20 -5.46 -5.48
C HIS A 245 15.83 -5.24 -4.84
N TRP A 246 15.83 -4.45 -3.77
CA TRP A 246 14.64 -4.12 -2.98
C TRP A 246 13.83 -3.05 -3.69
N TYR A 247 12.52 -3.28 -3.81
CA TYR A 247 11.61 -2.33 -4.44
C TYR A 247 10.34 -2.09 -3.64
N ARG A 248 10.06 -2.89 -2.59
CA ARG A 248 9.03 -2.57 -1.60
C ARG A 248 9.50 -2.61 -0.17
N VAL A 249 8.89 -1.75 0.65
CA VAL A 249 8.90 -1.86 2.11
C VAL A 249 7.60 -1.36 2.73
N THR A 250 7.02 -2.14 3.63
CA THR A 250 5.81 -1.79 4.37
C THR A 250 6.05 -1.97 5.86
N ALA A 251 6.09 -0.86 6.59
CA ALA A 251 6.19 -0.84 8.04
C ALA A 251 4.78 -0.86 8.65
N VAL A 252 4.44 -1.96 9.32
CA VAL A 252 3.14 -2.13 10.00
C VAL A 252 3.26 -1.72 11.47
N SER A 253 4.37 -2.09 12.10
CA SER A 253 4.74 -1.71 13.47
C SER A 253 6.24 -1.88 13.67
N ASP A 254 6.76 -1.53 14.85
CA ASP A 254 8.18 -1.72 15.18
C ASP A 254 8.62 -3.20 15.11
N ASP A 255 7.68 -4.13 15.30
CA ASP A 255 7.91 -5.58 15.31
C ASP A 255 7.32 -6.28 14.09
N GLU A 256 6.85 -5.51 13.09
CA GLU A 256 6.33 -6.08 11.85
C GLU A 256 6.64 -5.18 10.66
N VAL A 257 7.67 -5.57 9.90
CA VAL A 257 8.07 -4.90 8.66
C VAL A 257 8.20 -5.94 7.56
N TRP A 258 7.70 -5.62 6.39
CA TRP A 258 7.77 -6.49 5.22
C TRP A 258 8.57 -5.80 4.12
N ALA A 259 9.47 -6.54 3.48
CA ALA A 259 10.29 -6.04 2.39
C ALA A 259 10.23 -7.02 1.22
N ALA A 260 9.98 -6.50 0.02
CA ALA A 260 10.00 -7.31 -1.20
C ALA A 260 11.05 -6.81 -2.19
N GLY A 261 11.61 -7.76 -2.91
CA GLY A 261 12.72 -7.54 -3.81
C GLY A 261 12.83 -8.64 -4.84
N THR A 262 13.85 -8.52 -5.68
CA THR A 262 14.26 -9.61 -6.58
C THR A 262 15.68 -10.04 -6.26
N ALA A 263 15.95 -11.33 -6.14
CA ALA A 263 17.26 -11.95 -5.92
C ALA A 263 17.81 -12.57 -7.22
N PRO A 264 19.12 -12.74 -7.41
CA PRO A 264 19.65 -13.52 -8.53
C PRO A 264 19.18 -14.98 -8.50
N GLY A 265 18.56 -15.44 -9.60
CA GLY A 265 18.09 -16.82 -9.76
C GLY A 265 19.03 -17.70 -10.59
N GLY A 266 18.78 -19.02 -10.58
CA GLY A 266 19.69 -20.02 -11.16
C GLY A 266 19.82 -20.00 -12.69
N SER A 267 18.95 -19.28 -13.39
CA SER A 267 18.89 -19.23 -14.87
C SER A 267 19.27 -17.85 -15.45
N GLY A 268 19.87 -16.96 -14.65
CA GLY A 268 20.19 -15.59 -15.06
C GLY A 268 19.00 -14.63 -15.01
N TYR A 269 17.81 -15.12 -14.68
CA TYR A 269 16.66 -14.31 -14.31
C TYR A 269 16.71 -13.99 -12.81
N ARG A 270 16.07 -12.89 -12.41
CA ARG A 270 15.88 -12.58 -10.98
C ARG A 270 14.58 -13.21 -10.48
N GLU A 271 14.60 -13.73 -9.27
CA GLU A 271 13.45 -14.37 -8.60
C GLU A 271 12.91 -13.43 -7.52
N ARG A 272 11.59 -13.38 -7.33
CA ARG A 272 10.96 -12.53 -6.32
C ARG A 272 11.20 -13.11 -4.93
N VAL A 273 11.41 -12.24 -3.96
CA VAL A 273 11.61 -12.60 -2.56
C VAL A 273 10.78 -11.71 -1.66
N LEU A 274 10.39 -12.25 -0.50
CA LEU A 274 9.69 -11.53 0.56
C LEU A 274 10.40 -11.80 1.88
N TYR A 275 10.74 -10.74 2.59
CA TYR A 275 11.37 -10.81 3.90
C TYR A 275 10.47 -10.14 4.94
N ARG A 276 10.40 -10.74 6.12
CA ARG A 276 9.64 -10.24 7.26
C ARG A 276 10.54 -10.04 8.47
N TRP A 277 10.46 -8.85 9.05
CA TRP A 277 10.95 -8.55 10.39
C TRP A 277 9.88 -8.87 11.43
N ASP A 278 10.25 -9.56 12.51
CA ASP A 278 9.37 -9.96 13.61
C ASP A 278 9.65 -9.24 14.94
N GLY A 279 10.49 -8.20 14.92
CA GLY A 279 10.97 -7.51 16.13
C GLY A 279 12.35 -7.96 16.59
N GLU A 280 12.81 -9.13 16.15
CA GLU A 280 14.12 -9.69 16.53
C GLU A 280 15.01 -10.02 15.33
N SER A 281 14.45 -10.57 14.26
CA SER A 281 15.21 -11.00 13.09
C SER A 281 14.42 -10.91 11.80
N TRP A 282 15.15 -10.79 10.69
CA TRP A 282 14.57 -10.95 9.35
C TRP A 282 14.49 -12.43 8.97
N SER A 283 13.34 -12.84 8.44
CA SER A 283 13.12 -14.18 7.91
C SER A 283 12.54 -14.11 6.49
N GLU A 284 13.01 -15.00 5.61
CA GLU A 284 12.47 -15.13 4.27
C GLU A 284 11.14 -15.89 4.31
N GLY A 285 10.12 -15.33 3.66
CA GLY A 285 8.80 -15.90 3.49
C GLY A 285 8.55 -16.38 2.06
N PRO A 286 7.30 -16.73 1.71
CA PRO A 286 6.95 -17.11 0.36
C PRO A 286 7.10 -15.92 -0.60
N ALA A 287 7.77 -16.17 -1.72
CA ALA A 287 7.97 -15.19 -2.79
C ALA A 287 6.67 -14.46 -3.17
N THR A 288 6.77 -13.16 -3.42
CA THR A 288 5.61 -12.38 -3.86
C THR A 288 5.15 -12.83 -5.25
N PRO A 289 3.83 -12.87 -5.50
CA PRO A 289 3.30 -13.25 -6.80
C PRO A 289 3.51 -12.13 -7.83
N ALA A 290 3.69 -10.88 -7.39
CA ALA A 290 3.81 -9.69 -8.20
C ALA A 290 4.74 -8.65 -7.57
N ASP A 291 5.09 -7.62 -8.35
CA ASP A 291 5.95 -6.50 -7.92
C ASP A 291 5.14 -5.29 -7.39
N GLY A 292 3.85 -5.51 -7.10
CA GLY A 292 2.87 -4.51 -6.67
C GLY A 292 3.07 -3.96 -5.25
N GLU A 293 2.13 -3.13 -4.81
CA GLU A 293 2.05 -2.60 -3.44
C GLU A 293 1.80 -3.73 -2.45
N LEU A 294 2.45 -3.68 -1.28
CA LEU A 294 2.18 -4.58 -0.16
C LEU A 294 1.34 -3.84 0.88
N ILE A 295 0.15 -4.36 1.17
CA ILE A 295 -0.83 -3.66 2.01
C ILE A 295 -1.29 -4.58 3.12
N ARG A 296 -1.08 -4.15 4.37
CA ARG A 296 -1.51 -4.88 5.56
C ARG A 296 -2.83 -4.32 6.11
N THR A 297 -3.90 -5.11 6.10
CA THR A 297 -5.19 -4.74 6.70
C THR A 297 -5.22 -5.05 8.20
N GLY A 298 -6.14 -4.40 8.93
CA GLY A 298 -6.21 -4.46 10.40
C GLY A 298 -6.57 -5.82 10.99
N ASP A 299 -7.03 -6.76 10.17
CA ASP A 299 -7.27 -8.17 10.52
C ASP A 299 -6.01 -9.05 10.42
N GLY A 300 -4.89 -8.48 9.98
CA GLY A 300 -3.64 -9.21 9.78
C GLY A 300 -3.47 -9.77 8.36
N THR A 301 -4.44 -9.58 7.48
CA THR A 301 -4.32 -10.03 6.08
C THR A 301 -3.31 -9.15 5.34
N MET A 302 -2.37 -9.77 4.64
CA MET A 302 -1.46 -9.05 3.73
C MET A 302 -1.96 -9.20 2.29
N TRP A 303 -1.95 -8.10 1.55
CA TRP A 303 -2.35 -8.03 0.15
C TRP A 303 -1.18 -7.60 -0.71
N ALA A 304 -1.10 -8.13 -1.93
CA ALA A 304 -0.22 -7.67 -2.98
C ALA A 304 -1.09 -7.17 -4.14
N VAL A 305 -1.02 -5.88 -4.42
CA VAL A 305 -1.84 -5.23 -5.45
C VAL A 305 -0.93 -4.73 -6.55
N GLU A 306 -1.01 -5.36 -7.71
CA GLU A 306 -0.25 -4.94 -8.88
C GLU A 306 -1.11 -4.07 -9.79
N GLY A 307 -0.62 -2.86 -10.08
CA GLY A 307 -1.30 -1.94 -10.98
C GLY A 307 -1.35 -2.42 -12.43
N TYR A 308 -2.18 -1.76 -13.23
CA TYR A 308 -2.39 -2.03 -14.65
C TYR A 308 -3.01 -3.41 -14.92
N TRP A 309 -2.28 -4.31 -15.57
CA TRP A 309 -2.75 -5.65 -15.94
C TRP A 309 -2.42 -6.70 -14.87
N GLY A 310 -2.03 -6.24 -13.67
CA GLY A 310 -1.67 -7.07 -12.55
C GLY A 310 -2.87 -7.61 -11.77
N GLY A 311 -2.61 -8.63 -10.95
CA GLY A 311 -3.60 -9.26 -10.10
C GLY A 311 -3.60 -8.74 -8.67
N VAL A 312 -4.73 -8.87 -7.98
CA VAL A 312 -4.81 -8.68 -6.53
C VAL A 312 -4.63 -10.03 -5.86
N HIS A 313 -3.68 -10.14 -4.95
CA HIS A 313 -3.39 -11.38 -4.24
C HIS A 313 -3.50 -11.19 -2.74
N ARG A 314 -3.98 -12.22 -2.05
CA ARG A 314 -4.10 -12.28 -0.60
C ARG A 314 -3.14 -13.31 -0.03
N PHE A 315 -2.43 -12.93 1.01
CA PHE A 315 -1.56 -13.79 1.78
C PHE A 315 -2.23 -14.18 3.10
N ASP A 316 -2.33 -15.48 3.35
CA ASP A 316 -2.95 -16.05 4.56
C ASP A 316 -1.95 -16.45 5.66
N GLY A 317 -0.66 -16.17 5.44
CA GLY A 317 0.43 -16.57 6.33
C GLY A 317 1.28 -17.71 5.78
N ASP A 318 0.74 -18.52 4.87
CA ASP A 318 1.45 -19.64 4.25
C ASP A 318 1.57 -19.49 2.73
N ALA A 319 0.52 -19.01 2.05
CA ALA A 319 0.50 -18.92 0.60
C ALA A 319 -0.24 -17.68 0.06
N TRP A 320 0.18 -17.26 -1.14
CA TRP A 320 -0.50 -16.23 -1.91
C TRP A 320 -1.63 -16.86 -2.74
N THR A 321 -2.82 -16.27 -2.65
CA THR A 321 -3.99 -16.66 -3.45
C THR A 321 -4.46 -15.45 -4.25
N GLU A 322 -4.60 -15.60 -5.56
CA GLU A 322 -5.20 -14.58 -6.42
C GLU A 322 -6.68 -14.37 -6.06
N VAL A 323 -7.10 -13.12 -5.99
CA VAL A 323 -8.46 -12.70 -5.67
C VAL A 323 -9.08 -12.07 -6.91
N GLU A 324 -10.24 -12.57 -7.28
CA GLU A 324 -11.00 -12.00 -8.39
C GLU A 324 -11.53 -10.62 -8.01
N VAL A 325 -11.28 -9.65 -8.89
CA VAL A 325 -11.66 -8.25 -8.69
C VAL A 325 -12.70 -7.87 -9.74
N PRO A 326 -13.85 -7.27 -9.35
CA PRO A 326 -14.91 -6.91 -10.30
C PRO A 326 -14.59 -5.63 -11.08
N VAL A 327 -13.51 -5.65 -11.86
CA VAL A 327 -13.10 -4.55 -12.75
C VAL A 327 -13.78 -4.74 -14.12
N PRO A 328 -14.24 -3.67 -14.79
CA PRO A 328 -14.69 -3.76 -16.18
C PRO A 328 -13.61 -4.31 -17.12
N ASP A 329 -14.00 -4.93 -18.23
CA ASP A 329 -13.06 -5.54 -19.21
C ASP A 329 -12.01 -4.55 -19.76
N ASP A 330 -12.33 -3.24 -19.82
CA ASP A 330 -11.44 -2.16 -20.25
C ASP A 330 -10.86 -1.33 -19.09
N GLY A 331 -11.05 -1.82 -17.86
CA GLY A 331 -10.59 -1.20 -16.63
C GLY A 331 -9.36 -1.86 -16.04
N GLN A 332 -8.72 -1.13 -15.13
CA GLN A 332 -7.56 -1.60 -14.36
C GLN A 332 -7.54 -0.95 -12.98
N ILE A 333 -6.91 -1.63 -12.01
CA ILE A 333 -6.57 -1.07 -10.71
C ILE A 333 -5.22 -0.37 -10.83
N THR A 334 -5.09 0.78 -10.15
CA THR A 334 -3.87 1.59 -10.14
C THR A 334 -3.21 1.58 -8.77
N ALA A 335 -3.99 1.62 -7.70
CA ALA A 335 -3.50 1.63 -6.32
C ALA A 335 -4.56 1.07 -5.36
N ALA A 336 -4.11 0.68 -4.16
CA ALA A 336 -5.01 0.33 -3.07
C ALA A 336 -4.45 0.79 -1.71
N THR A 337 -5.32 0.87 -0.71
CA THR A 337 -4.97 1.23 0.67
C THR A 337 -5.75 0.39 1.65
N ASN A 338 -5.14 0.09 2.78
CA ASN A 338 -5.88 -0.42 3.93
C ASN A 338 -6.72 0.71 4.55
N VAL A 339 -7.75 0.33 5.31
CA VAL A 339 -8.45 1.23 6.21
C VAL A 339 -7.94 0.97 7.63
N PRO A 340 -7.30 1.94 8.30
CA PRO A 340 -6.76 1.74 9.64
C PRO A 340 -7.80 1.19 10.62
N GLY A 341 -7.43 0.14 11.36
CA GLY A 341 -8.28 -0.52 12.34
C GLY A 341 -9.44 -1.36 11.78
N SER A 342 -9.45 -1.61 10.47
CA SER A 342 -10.49 -2.38 9.77
C SER A 342 -9.88 -3.49 8.90
N PRO A 343 -10.59 -4.60 8.64
CA PRO A 343 -10.22 -5.54 7.56
C PRO A 343 -10.39 -4.95 6.16
N ALA A 344 -10.93 -3.74 6.04
CA ALA A 344 -11.29 -3.16 4.76
C ALA A 344 -10.06 -2.73 3.94
N LEU A 345 -10.13 -3.00 2.66
CA LEU A 345 -9.24 -2.58 1.59
C LEU A 345 -10.05 -1.70 0.63
N TRP A 346 -9.51 -0.54 0.29
CA TRP A 346 -10.03 0.32 -0.78
C TRP A 346 -9.07 0.24 -1.96
N ALA A 347 -9.61 0.09 -3.16
CA ALA A 347 -8.82 0.09 -4.39
C ALA A 347 -9.42 1.08 -5.39
N VAL A 348 -8.55 1.79 -6.10
CA VAL A 348 -8.94 2.71 -7.15
C VAL A 348 -8.30 2.34 -8.47
N GLY A 349 -8.85 2.90 -9.53
CA GLY A 349 -8.43 2.56 -10.87
C GLY A 349 -9.10 3.43 -11.90
N LYS A 350 -9.03 2.95 -13.14
CA LYS A 350 -9.57 3.67 -14.29
C LYS A 350 -9.89 2.73 -15.43
N THR A 351 -10.96 3.05 -16.16
CA THR A 351 -11.11 2.65 -17.56
C THR A 351 -10.52 3.73 -18.44
N ARG A 352 -10.72 3.64 -19.76
CA ARG A 352 -10.37 4.73 -20.67
C ARG A 352 -11.09 6.05 -20.34
N ASN A 353 -12.30 5.99 -19.78
CA ASN A 353 -13.20 7.14 -19.71
C ASN A 353 -13.63 7.54 -18.30
N VAL A 354 -13.63 6.62 -17.34
CA VAL A 354 -14.16 6.86 -15.98
C VAL A 354 -13.29 6.17 -14.93
N PRO A 355 -13.28 6.68 -13.68
CA PRO A 355 -12.61 6.02 -12.57
C PRO A 355 -13.29 4.71 -12.19
N VAL A 356 -12.50 3.81 -11.61
CA VAL A 356 -12.95 2.59 -10.92
C VAL A 356 -12.68 2.79 -9.43
N VAL A 357 -13.65 2.44 -8.58
CA VAL A 357 -13.50 2.45 -7.12
C VAL A 357 -14.13 1.18 -6.58
N LEU A 358 -13.37 0.46 -5.77
CA LEU A 358 -13.78 -0.78 -5.13
C LEU A 358 -13.45 -0.74 -3.64
N ASP A 359 -14.26 -1.40 -2.83
CA ASP A 359 -13.97 -1.64 -1.42
C ASP A 359 -14.55 -2.98 -0.96
N ASN A 360 -14.21 -3.43 0.25
CA ASN A 360 -14.78 -4.62 0.87
C ASN A 360 -15.22 -4.41 2.33
N GLY A 361 -15.55 -3.17 2.72
CA GLY A 361 -15.96 -2.86 4.10
C GLY A 361 -16.34 -1.43 4.37
#